data_AF-A0A7C3E0L7-F1
#
_entry.id   AF-A0A7C3E0L7-F1
#
_cell.length_a   1.000
_cell.length_b   1.000
_cell.length_c   1.000
_cell.angle_alpha   90.00
_cell.angle_beta   90.00
_cell.angle_gamma   90.00
#
_symmetry.space_group_name_H-M   'P 1'
#
loop_
_entity.id
_entity.type
_entity.pdbx_description
1 polymer ?
#
loop_
_entity_poly.entity_id
_entity_poly.type
_entity_poly.pdbx_seq_one_letter_code
_entity_poly.pdbx_strand_id
1 'polypeptide(L)'
;MRNVLTLLAVAVLAAWSIVAAYGMPSGSFLSSPAATSYDLAAQVSSDPLAAARYAKHFGVPKDVLIGYFRDELRPAKLKSDYEAVVYTVSRNGEIKPMRKTLRAGSYVFVDAKGRPVLEAATGNPMVVSLQLARPAPPTATYPAVPMQAAVEGGDSLTAPAASLDTASPSLALATFDASDIASSASGPELIDIAPAVEIVSTVPVSSPGLSAAAPGAGAFLPIALLGAALAGGGGGGGTVYVPEPKPAPTIPEPTSVIALVLSASAVGFGRIRRRK
;
A
#
# COMPACT_ATOMS: atom_id res chain seq x y z
N MET A 1 -29.17 36.86 2.55
CA MET A 1 -28.07 36.16 3.26
C MET A 1 -28.28 34.65 3.39
N ARG A 2 -29.49 34.13 3.71
CA ARG A 2 -29.74 32.67 3.84
C ARG A 2 -29.40 31.83 2.59
N ASN A 3 -29.59 32.38 1.39
CA ASN A 3 -29.32 31.65 0.13
C ASN A 3 -27.83 31.58 -0.26
N VAL A 4 -26.98 32.43 0.33
CA VAL A 4 -25.53 32.43 0.08
C VAL A 4 -24.85 31.36 0.94
N LEU A 5 -25.32 31.18 2.18
CA LEU A 5 -24.80 30.16 3.10
C LEU A 5 -25.11 28.73 2.60
N THR A 6 -26.29 28.51 2.03
CA THR A 6 -26.68 27.20 1.48
C THR A 6 -25.90 26.83 0.22
N LEU A 7 -25.61 27.79 -0.67
CA LEU A 7 -24.76 27.54 -1.84
C LEU A 7 -23.31 27.20 -1.46
N LEU A 8 -22.77 27.84 -0.42
CA LEU A 8 -21.42 27.59 0.04
C LEU A 8 -21.29 26.22 0.74
N ALA A 9 -22.30 25.80 1.50
CA ALA A 9 -22.34 24.46 2.12
C ALA A 9 -22.39 23.32 1.09
N VAL A 10 -23.13 23.50 -0.02
CA VAL A 10 -23.22 22.48 -1.10
C VAL A 10 -21.91 22.41 -1.90
N ALA A 11 -21.21 23.53 -2.11
CA ALA A 11 -19.93 23.54 -2.80
C ALA A 11 -18.81 22.84 -1.99
N VAL A 12 -18.82 22.97 -0.66
CA VAL A 12 -17.84 22.29 0.22
C VAL A 12 -18.10 20.78 0.26
N LEU A 13 -19.36 20.33 0.25
CA LEU A 13 -19.71 18.90 0.20
C LEU A 13 -19.36 18.22 -1.14
N ALA A 14 -19.37 18.96 -2.26
CA ALA A 14 -19.02 18.42 -3.58
C ALA A 14 -17.50 18.24 -3.78
N ALA A 15 -16.66 18.95 -3.03
CA ALA A 15 -15.20 18.89 -3.17
C ALA A 15 -14.55 17.64 -2.54
N TRP A 16 -15.30 16.83 -1.79
CA TRP A 16 -14.74 15.73 -0.99
C TRP A 16 -14.77 14.34 -1.67
N SER A 17 -15.33 14.20 -2.87
CA SER A 17 -15.77 12.87 -3.35
C SER A 17 -15.00 12.29 -4.55
N ILE A 18 -13.77 12.71 -4.83
CA ILE A 18 -12.96 12.06 -5.89
C ILE A 18 -11.63 11.53 -5.33
N VAL A 19 -11.71 10.68 -4.32
CA VAL A 19 -10.65 9.70 -4.09
C VAL A 19 -10.95 8.53 -5.01
N ALA A 20 -10.44 8.59 -6.24
CA ALA A 20 -10.46 7.44 -7.12
C ALA A 20 -9.70 6.31 -6.43
N ALA A 21 -10.42 5.25 -6.03
CA ALA A 21 -9.82 4.05 -5.50
C ALA A 21 -8.95 3.44 -6.61
N TYR A 22 -7.66 3.77 -6.61
CA TYR A 22 -6.69 3.14 -7.46
C TYR A 22 -6.61 1.67 -7.05
N GLY A 23 -7.32 0.83 -7.80
CA GLY A 23 -7.31 -0.61 -7.59
C GLY A 23 -5.89 -1.14 -7.73
N MET A 24 -5.45 -1.93 -6.76
CA MET A 24 -4.13 -2.55 -6.82
C MET A 24 -4.02 -3.48 -8.04
N PRO A 25 -2.85 -3.51 -8.70
CA PRO A 25 -2.60 -4.49 -9.75
C PRO A 25 -2.84 -5.92 -9.25
N SER A 26 -3.26 -6.81 -10.15
CA SER A 26 -3.44 -8.22 -9.82
C SER A 26 -2.14 -8.83 -9.29
N GLY A 27 -2.24 -9.58 -8.21
CA GLY A 27 -1.11 -10.25 -7.56
C GLY A 27 -0.26 -9.40 -6.64
N SER A 28 -0.78 -8.24 -6.25
CA SER A 28 -0.27 -7.45 -5.12
C SER A 28 -0.49 -8.17 -3.79
N PHE A 29 0.48 -8.07 -2.88
CA PHE A 29 0.33 -8.54 -1.51
C PHE A 29 -0.65 -7.67 -0.71
N LEU A 30 -0.63 -6.35 -0.97
CA LEU A 30 -1.49 -5.36 -0.33
C LEU A 30 -2.76 -5.10 -1.14
N SER A 31 -3.78 -4.60 -0.44
CA SER A 31 -5.08 -4.17 -0.99
C SER A 31 -5.11 -2.70 -1.44
N SER A 32 -4.11 -1.91 -1.05
CA SER A 32 -3.96 -0.48 -1.34
C SER A 32 -2.48 -0.08 -1.24
N PRO A 33 -1.99 0.94 -1.97
CA PRO A 33 -0.60 1.38 -1.89
C PRO A 33 -0.23 1.88 -0.49
N ALA A 34 0.99 1.60 -0.05
CA ALA A 34 1.53 2.11 1.21
C ALA A 34 2.64 3.14 0.93
N ALA A 35 2.48 4.37 1.42
CA ALA A 35 3.44 5.46 1.21
C ALA A 35 4.59 5.42 2.23
N THR A 36 4.29 5.00 3.46
CA THR A 36 5.24 4.91 4.56
C THR A 36 5.28 3.51 5.17
N SER A 37 6.32 3.23 5.96
CA SER A 37 6.44 1.98 6.73
C SER A 37 5.31 1.84 7.76
N TYR A 38 4.86 2.95 8.34
CA TYR A 38 3.70 2.97 9.25
C TYR A 38 2.40 2.59 8.53
N ASP A 39 2.16 3.12 7.32
CA ASP A 39 0.97 2.76 6.53
C ASP A 39 0.99 1.27 6.17
N LEU A 40 2.15 0.76 5.76
CA LEU A 40 2.36 -0.65 5.46
C LEU A 40 2.04 -1.52 6.68
N ALA A 41 2.61 -1.20 7.84
CA ALA A 41 2.39 -1.92 9.09
C ALA A 41 0.91 -1.86 9.52
N ALA A 42 0.27 -0.69 9.40
CA ALA A 42 -1.15 -0.50 9.72
C ALA A 42 -2.06 -1.31 8.80
N GLN A 43 -1.76 -1.36 7.51
CA GLN A 43 -2.50 -2.16 6.55
C GLN A 43 -2.35 -3.65 6.82
N VAL A 44 -1.13 -4.13 7.09
CA VAL A 44 -0.87 -5.53 7.45
C VAL A 44 -1.55 -5.89 8.78
N SER A 45 -1.65 -4.93 9.70
CA SER A 45 -2.39 -5.12 10.95
C SER A 45 -3.89 -5.24 10.73
N SER A 46 -4.47 -4.41 9.85
CA SER A 46 -5.93 -4.32 9.64
C SER A 46 -6.48 -5.28 8.59
N ASP A 47 -5.66 -5.72 7.62
CA ASP A 47 -6.04 -6.63 6.53
C ASP A 47 -5.52 -8.07 6.82
N PRO A 48 -6.38 -8.99 7.28
CA PRO A 48 -5.97 -10.36 7.61
C PRO A 48 -5.44 -11.14 6.41
N LEU A 49 -5.91 -10.81 5.19
CA LEU A 49 -5.48 -11.48 3.98
C LEU A 49 -4.05 -11.07 3.59
N ALA A 50 -3.73 -9.77 3.70
CA ALA A 50 -2.37 -9.28 3.52
C ALA A 50 -1.42 -9.90 4.56
N ALA A 51 -1.81 -9.91 5.84
CA ALA A 51 -1.03 -10.55 6.91
C ALA A 51 -0.75 -12.04 6.63
N ALA A 52 -1.76 -12.80 6.23
CA ALA A 52 -1.63 -14.22 5.93
C ALA A 52 -0.66 -14.47 4.76
N ARG A 53 -0.68 -13.62 3.73
CA ARG A 53 0.25 -13.71 2.59
C ARG A 53 1.69 -13.48 3.02
N TYR A 54 1.96 -12.44 3.81
CA TYR A 54 3.30 -12.17 4.31
C TYR A 54 3.78 -13.25 5.28
N ALA A 55 2.91 -13.71 6.19
CA ALA A 55 3.23 -14.79 7.11
C ALA A 55 3.58 -16.09 6.37
N LYS A 56 2.80 -16.42 5.33
CA LYS A 56 3.08 -17.57 4.45
C LYS A 56 4.40 -17.41 3.68
N HIS A 57 4.71 -16.21 3.18
CA HIS A 57 5.93 -15.95 2.41
C HIS A 57 7.19 -16.02 3.28
N PHE A 58 7.18 -15.32 4.43
CA PHE A 58 8.36 -15.18 5.28
C PHE A 58 8.49 -16.27 6.34
N GLY A 59 7.43 -17.01 6.65
CA GLY A 59 7.41 -18.00 7.73
C GLY A 59 7.46 -17.35 9.13
N VAL A 60 6.93 -16.13 9.26
CA VAL A 60 7.00 -15.31 10.47
C VAL A 60 5.59 -14.94 10.93
N PRO A 61 5.29 -14.94 12.25
CA PRO A 61 3.98 -14.53 12.74
C PRO A 61 3.69 -13.05 12.45
N LYS A 62 2.39 -12.72 12.36
CA LYS A 62 1.89 -11.37 12.02
C LYS A 62 2.50 -10.27 12.90
N ASP A 63 2.57 -10.45 14.21
CA ASP A 63 3.01 -9.40 15.13
C ASP A 63 4.49 -9.03 14.92
N VAL A 64 5.32 -10.04 14.64
CA VAL A 64 6.74 -9.84 14.32
C VAL A 64 6.89 -9.14 12.96
N LEU A 65 6.03 -9.45 11.98
CA LEU A 65 6.02 -8.74 10.70
C LEU A 65 5.65 -7.27 10.84
N ILE A 66 4.64 -6.94 11.65
CA ILE A 66 4.21 -5.57 11.89
C ILE A 66 5.36 -4.77 12.54
N GLY A 67 6.01 -5.32 13.56
CA GLY A 67 7.18 -4.71 14.19
C GLY A 67 8.31 -4.48 13.19
N TYR A 68 8.67 -5.51 12.42
CA TYR A 68 9.72 -5.40 11.41
C TYR A 68 9.39 -4.35 10.34
N PHE A 69 8.18 -4.34 9.79
CA PHE A 69 7.79 -3.34 8.78
C PHE A 69 7.82 -1.92 9.31
N ARG A 70 7.40 -1.71 10.56
CA ARG A 70 7.39 -0.38 11.17
C ARG A 70 8.79 0.11 11.52
N ASP A 71 9.61 -0.76 12.10
CA ASP A 71 10.83 -0.36 12.82
C ASP A 71 12.09 -0.54 11.94
N GLU A 72 12.11 -1.51 11.02
CA GLU A 72 13.29 -1.85 10.20
C GLU A 72 13.20 -1.38 8.74
N LEU A 73 12.00 -1.10 8.23
CA LEU A 73 11.82 -0.66 6.84
C LEU A 73 11.69 0.85 6.71
N ARG A 74 12.27 1.38 5.64
CA ARG A 74 12.16 2.80 5.26
C ARG A 74 11.80 2.94 3.79
N PRO A 75 10.92 3.87 3.42
CA PRO A 75 10.66 4.16 2.01
C PRO A 75 11.90 4.83 1.39
N ALA A 76 12.31 4.38 0.21
CA ALA A 76 13.40 4.96 -0.56
C ALA A 76 13.11 4.90 -2.06
N LYS A 77 13.75 5.79 -2.82
CA LYS A 77 13.76 5.72 -4.29
C LYS A 77 15.00 4.96 -4.77
N LEU A 78 14.82 4.13 -5.78
CA LEU A 78 15.95 3.50 -6.48
C LEU A 78 16.78 4.55 -7.21
N LYS A 79 18.11 4.50 -7.07
CA LYS A 79 19.04 5.43 -7.74
C LYS A 79 19.34 5.03 -9.19
N SER A 80 19.19 3.75 -9.51
CA SER A 80 19.40 3.16 -10.83
C SER A 80 18.33 2.12 -11.10
N ASP A 81 18.26 1.63 -12.33
CA ASP A 81 17.48 0.43 -12.64
C ASP A 81 17.96 -0.73 -11.75
N TYR A 82 17.02 -1.57 -11.30
CA TYR A 82 17.28 -2.67 -10.37
C TYR A 82 16.51 -3.92 -10.81
N GLU A 83 17.26 -4.98 -11.14
CA GLU A 83 16.67 -6.28 -11.44
C GLU A 83 16.47 -7.08 -10.16
N ALA A 84 15.23 -7.50 -9.92
CA ALA A 84 14.86 -8.24 -8.73
C ALA A 84 13.93 -9.41 -9.06
N VAL A 85 13.91 -10.39 -8.16
CA VAL A 85 12.84 -11.38 -8.10
C VAL A 85 11.75 -10.82 -7.18
N VAL A 86 10.61 -10.49 -7.77
CA VAL A 86 9.42 -10.01 -7.06
C VAL A 86 8.46 -11.16 -6.87
N TYR A 87 8.01 -11.38 -5.64
CA TYR A 87 7.05 -12.43 -5.31
C TYR A 87 5.63 -11.88 -5.44
N THR A 88 4.83 -12.53 -6.29
CA THR A 88 3.45 -12.11 -6.60
C THR A 88 2.46 -13.19 -6.19
N VAL A 89 1.22 -12.81 -5.88
CA VAL A 89 0.15 -13.74 -5.52
C VAL A 89 -0.70 -14.06 -6.75
N SER A 90 -0.78 -15.32 -7.18
CA SER A 90 -1.69 -15.68 -8.28
C SER A 90 -3.15 -15.73 -7.81
N ARG A 91 -4.10 -15.83 -8.76
CA ARG A 91 -5.54 -15.85 -8.45
C ARG A 91 -5.97 -16.99 -7.50
N ASN A 92 -5.22 -18.08 -7.45
CA ASN A 92 -5.42 -19.22 -6.55
C ASN A 92 -4.73 -19.06 -5.18
N GLY A 93 -4.07 -17.92 -4.90
CA GLY A 93 -3.37 -17.68 -3.64
C GLY A 93 -1.98 -18.33 -3.52
N GLU A 94 -1.44 -18.88 -4.61
CA GLU A 94 -0.04 -19.30 -4.66
C GLU A 94 0.88 -18.08 -4.77
N ILE A 95 2.07 -18.17 -4.17
CA ILE A 95 3.09 -17.13 -4.24
C ILE A 95 4.13 -17.58 -5.27
N LYS A 96 4.36 -16.77 -6.31
CA LYS A 96 5.27 -17.10 -7.41
C LYS A 96 6.37 -16.04 -7.57
N PRO A 97 7.64 -16.46 -7.74
CA PRO A 97 8.71 -15.54 -8.08
C PRO A 97 8.57 -15.07 -9.53
N MET A 98 8.75 -13.77 -9.76
CA MET A 98 8.75 -13.16 -11.09
C MET A 98 9.95 -12.22 -11.22
N ARG A 99 10.76 -12.39 -12.26
CA ARG A 99 11.85 -11.44 -12.55
C ARG A 99 11.25 -10.13 -13.07
N LYS A 100 11.64 -9.01 -12.48
CA LYS A 100 11.17 -7.68 -12.86
C LYS A 100 12.33 -6.70 -12.77
N THR A 101 12.44 -5.84 -13.78
CA THR A 101 13.32 -4.66 -13.75
C THR A 101 12.52 -3.48 -13.22
N LEU A 102 12.90 -2.99 -12.04
CA LEU A 102 12.37 -1.74 -11.50
C LEU A 102 13.21 -0.59 -12.04
N ARG A 103 12.56 0.47 -12.51
CA ARG A 103 13.25 1.63 -13.07
C ARG A 103 13.82 2.53 -11.97
N ALA A 104 14.89 3.24 -12.29
CA ALA A 104 15.39 4.33 -11.46
C ALA A 104 14.24 5.29 -11.07
N GLY A 105 14.23 5.76 -9.83
CA GLY A 105 13.18 6.60 -9.27
C GLY A 105 11.96 5.87 -8.70
N SER A 106 11.81 4.57 -8.94
CA SER A 106 10.73 3.77 -8.34
C SER A 106 10.86 3.73 -6.81
N TYR A 107 9.73 3.78 -6.10
CA TYR A 107 9.69 3.67 -4.64
C TYR A 107 9.71 2.21 -4.19
N VAL A 108 10.56 1.92 -3.21
CA VAL A 108 10.71 0.62 -2.56
C VAL A 108 10.84 0.82 -1.05
N PHE A 109 10.52 -0.22 -0.28
CA PHE A 109 10.89 -0.28 1.13
C PHE A 109 12.25 -0.97 1.25
N VAL A 110 13.21 -0.30 1.88
CA VAL A 110 14.56 -0.80 2.12
C VAL A 110 14.78 -1.13 3.59
N ASP A 111 15.65 -2.08 3.87
CA ASP A 111 16.11 -2.37 5.24
C ASP A 111 17.13 -1.33 5.73
N ALA A 112 17.60 -1.48 6.98
CA ALA A 112 18.64 -0.65 7.57
C ALA A 112 19.97 -0.64 6.78
N LYS A 113 20.22 -1.65 5.94
CA LYS A 113 21.40 -1.74 5.06
C LYS A 113 21.15 -1.13 3.67
N GLY A 114 19.98 -0.55 3.43
CA GLY A 114 19.59 0.03 2.15
C GLY A 114 19.22 -1.01 1.07
N ARG A 115 19.02 -2.28 1.43
CA ARG A 115 18.64 -3.33 0.48
C ARG A 115 17.13 -3.30 0.25
N PRO A 116 16.66 -3.30 -1.02
CA PRO A 116 15.23 -3.36 -1.31
C PRO A 116 14.59 -4.66 -0.80
N VAL A 117 13.57 -4.53 0.04
CA VAL A 117 12.83 -5.65 0.65
C VAL A 117 11.45 -5.80 0.03
N LEU A 118 10.74 -4.69 -0.22
CA LEU A 118 9.39 -4.70 -0.80
C LEU A 118 9.24 -3.62 -1.88
N GLU A 119 8.43 -3.88 -2.90
CA GLU A 119 7.98 -2.86 -3.86
C GLU A 119 6.89 -1.98 -3.21
N ALA A 120 7.06 -0.66 -3.15
CA ALA A 120 6.12 0.20 -2.41
C ALA A 120 4.72 0.27 -3.04
N ALA A 121 4.65 0.22 -4.37
CA ALA A 121 3.39 0.33 -5.11
C ALA A 121 2.44 -0.86 -4.91
N THR A 122 2.98 -2.06 -4.70
CA THR A 122 2.22 -3.33 -4.66
C THR A 122 2.37 -4.08 -3.32
N GLY A 123 3.36 -3.71 -2.52
CA GLY A 123 3.80 -4.44 -1.32
C GLY A 123 4.46 -5.78 -1.62
N ASN A 124 4.81 -6.06 -2.87
CA ASN A 124 5.34 -7.38 -3.22
C ASN A 124 6.76 -7.59 -2.64
N PRO A 125 7.02 -8.73 -1.99
CA PRO A 125 8.36 -9.04 -1.49
C PRO A 125 9.39 -9.16 -2.61
N MET A 126 10.60 -8.72 -2.31
CA MET A 126 11.78 -8.83 -3.18
C MET A 126 12.86 -9.76 -2.59
N VAL A 127 12.62 -10.29 -1.39
CA VAL A 127 13.51 -11.21 -0.67
C VAL A 127 12.73 -12.42 -0.17
N VAL A 128 13.42 -13.55 0.03
CA VAL A 128 12.82 -14.81 0.50
C VAL A 128 12.58 -14.79 2.00
N SER A 129 13.52 -14.24 2.77
CA SER A 129 13.48 -14.23 4.23
C SER A 129 13.84 -12.84 4.77
N LEU A 130 13.29 -12.52 5.94
CA LEU A 130 13.60 -11.30 6.66
C LEU A 130 14.84 -11.49 7.53
N GLN A 131 15.66 -10.44 7.61
CA GLN A 131 16.73 -10.39 8.61
C GLN A 131 16.13 -9.86 9.91
N LEU A 132 15.40 -10.72 10.61
CA LEU A 132 14.95 -10.42 11.95
C LEU A 132 16.19 -10.31 12.84
N ALA A 133 16.32 -9.20 13.56
CA ALA A 133 17.23 -9.16 14.70
C ALA A 133 16.88 -10.36 15.58
N ARG A 134 17.84 -11.25 15.80
CA ARG A 134 17.63 -12.38 16.71
C ARG A 134 17.16 -11.76 18.03
N PRO A 135 15.93 -12.07 18.51
CA PRO A 135 15.50 -11.55 19.79
C PRO A 135 16.57 -11.89 20.80
N ALA A 136 17.02 -10.90 21.57
CA ALA A 136 17.96 -11.14 22.65
C ALA A 136 17.40 -12.35 23.42
N PRO A 137 18.20 -13.39 23.68
CA PRO A 137 17.72 -14.53 24.44
C PRO A 137 17.04 -13.97 25.69
N PRO A 138 15.82 -14.41 26.03
CA PRO A 138 15.10 -13.85 27.15
C PRO A 138 16.08 -13.81 28.29
N THR A 139 16.43 -12.62 28.76
CA THR A 139 17.27 -12.49 29.94
C THR A 139 16.47 -13.23 30.98
N ALA A 140 16.92 -14.44 31.31
CA ALA A 140 16.28 -15.24 32.30
C ALA A 140 16.53 -14.46 33.58
N THR A 141 15.60 -13.56 33.91
CA THR A 141 15.39 -13.08 35.25
C THR A 141 14.91 -14.33 35.98
N TYR A 142 15.87 -15.22 36.27
CA TYR A 142 15.68 -16.20 37.30
C TYR A 142 15.30 -15.37 38.51
N PRO A 143 14.06 -15.49 39.04
CA PRO A 143 13.80 -14.94 40.34
C PRO A 143 14.93 -15.47 41.21
N ALA A 144 15.69 -14.58 41.85
CA ALA A 144 16.67 -14.97 42.83
C ALA A 144 15.86 -15.67 43.91
N VAL A 145 15.66 -16.98 43.78
CA VAL A 145 15.12 -17.82 44.82
C VAL A 145 16.14 -17.62 45.94
N PRO A 146 15.76 -16.97 47.06
CA PRO A 146 16.66 -16.87 48.18
C PRO A 146 17.07 -18.30 48.48
N MET A 147 18.38 -18.56 48.35
CA MET A 147 19.01 -19.82 48.65
C MET A 147 18.76 -20.10 50.13
N GLN A 148 17.60 -20.67 50.44
CA GLN A 148 17.32 -21.21 51.76
C GLN A 148 18.26 -22.38 51.92
N ALA A 149 19.16 -22.23 52.89
CA ALA A 149 20.15 -23.21 53.27
C ALA A 149 19.50 -24.58 53.39
N ALA A 150 20.07 -25.54 52.66
CA ALA A 150 19.76 -26.94 52.76
C ALA A 150 19.82 -27.38 54.22
N VAL A 151 18.69 -27.78 54.77
CA VAL A 151 18.65 -28.67 55.92
C VAL A 151 18.73 -30.08 55.32
N GLU A 152 19.89 -30.70 55.46
CA GLU A 152 20.07 -32.14 55.21
C GLU A 152 19.11 -32.91 56.13
N GLY A 153 18.26 -33.73 55.54
CA GLY A 153 17.29 -34.53 56.29
C GLY A 153 16.65 -35.61 55.44
N GLY A 154 17.34 -36.75 55.33
CA GLY A 154 16.76 -38.08 55.41
C GLY A 154 15.68 -38.49 54.39
N ASP A 155 16.11 -39.34 53.46
CA ASP A 155 15.54 -40.66 53.20
C ASP A 155 14.01 -40.79 53.01
N SER A 156 13.57 -40.95 51.75
CA SER A 156 12.51 -41.93 51.46
C SER A 156 12.34 -42.19 49.96
N LEU A 157 12.70 -43.41 49.57
CA LEU A 157 12.30 -44.05 48.32
C LEU A 157 10.79 -44.32 48.37
N THR A 158 9.98 -43.64 47.56
CA THR A 158 8.66 -44.15 47.17
C THR A 158 8.29 -43.63 45.79
N ALA A 159 8.21 -44.54 44.83
CA ALA A 159 7.61 -44.30 43.53
C ALA A 159 6.08 -44.39 43.64
N PRO A 160 5.32 -43.44 43.06
CA PRO A 160 3.93 -43.67 42.72
C PRO A 160 3.75 -43.69 41.19
N ALA A 161 3.11 -44.75 40.75
CA ALA A 161 2.57 -44.91 39.41
C ALA A 161 1.46 -43.87 39.14
N ALA A 162 1.39 -43.49 37.85
CA ALA A 162 0.19 -43.12 37.09
C ALA A 162 -0.82 -42.13 37.69
N SER A 163 -0.97 -40.99 37.01
CA SER A 163 -2.27 -40.35 36.76
C SER A 163 -2.17 -39.47 35.51
N LEU A 164 -2.86 -39.88 34.44
CA LEU A 164 -3.12 -39.05 33.26
C LEU A 164 -4.27 -38.10 33.62
N ASP A 165 -3.94 -36.93 34.13
CA ASP A 165 -4.93 -35.90 34.42
C ASP A 165 -5.19 -35.06 33.17
N THR A 166 -6.36 -35.25 32.57
CA THR A 166 -6.87 -34.48 31.45
C THR A 166 -7.43 -33.18 31.99
N ALA A 167 -6.56 -32.20 32.24
CA ALA A 167 -6.97 -30.84 32.60
C ALA A 167 -7.40 -30.08 31.34
N SER A 168 -8.71 -29.95 31.15
CA SER A 168 -9.32 -28.98 30.23
C SER A 168 -8.80 -27.58 30.54
N PRO A 169 -8.17 -26.86 29.59
CA PRO A 169 -7.89 -25.45 29.78
C PRO A 169 -9.19 -24.65 29.72
N SER A 170 -9.68 -24.24 30.89
CA SER A 170 -10.66 -23.17 31.02
C SER A 170 -10.05 -21.89 30.46
N LEU A 171 -10.63 -21.38 29.36
CA LEU A 171 -10.30 -20.08 28.78
C LEU A 171 -10.72 -18.98 29.76
N ALA A 172 -9.81 -18.62 30.66
CA ALA A 172 -9.91 -17.39 31.43
C ALA A 172 -9.77 -16.21 30.45
N LEU A 173 -10.89 -15.53 30.22
CA LEU A 173 -10.98 -14.29 29.47
C LEU A 173 -10.21 -13.23 30.26
N ALA A 174 -8.96 -12.97 29.88
CA ALA A 174 -8.17 -11.90 30.47
C ALA A 174 -8.81 -10.55 30.11
N THR A 175 -9.46 -9.93 31.08
CA THR A 175 -9.88 -8.52 31.03
C THR A 175 -8.62 -7.66 31.05
N PHE A 176 -8.27 -7.09 29.90
CA PHE A 176 -7.22 -6.08 29.82
C PHE A 176 -7.80 -4.74 30.28
N ASP A 177 -7.29 -4.24 31.41
CA ASP A 177 -7.60 -2.93 31.96
C ASP A 177 -6.98 -1.84 31.07
N ALA A 178 -7.81 -0.91 30.60
CA ALA A 178 -7.46 0.08 29.57
C ALA A 178 -6.89 1.39 30.12
N SER A 179 -6.29 1.37 31.32
CA SER A 179 -6.01 2.60 32.08
C SER A 179 -4.56 3.10 32.01
N ASP A 180 -3.66 2.53 31.20
CA ASP A 180 -2.23 2.85 31.26
C ASP A 180 -1.61 3.29 29.91
N ILE A 181 -2.23 4.29 29.27
CA ILE A 181 -1.65 5.00 28.12
C ILE A 181 -1.56 6.51 28.41
N ALA A 182 -0.84 6.87 29.46
CA ALA A 182 -0.57 8.27 29.77
C ALA A 182 0.82 8.48 30.39
N SER A 183 1.90 8.13 29.68
CA SER A 183 3.18 8.82 29.87
C SER A 183 4.27 8.34 28.90
N SER A 184 4.49 9.08 27.82
CA SER A 184 5.82 9.31 27.22
C SER A 184 5.70 10.22 26.01
N ALA A 185 5.54 11.52 26.30
CA ALA A 185 5.87 12.57 25.36
C ALA A 185 7.30 13.04 25.66
N SER A 186 8.29 12.37 25.07
CA SER A 186 9.64 12.93 24.95
C SER A 186 9.68 13.75 23.67
N GLY A 187 9.84 15.07 23.83
CA GLY A 187 9.78 16.04 22.74
C GLY A 187 10.92 15.88 21.73
N PRO A 188 10.72 16.34 20.48
CA PRO A 188 11.80 16.39 19.50
C PRO A 188 12.82 17.46 19.91
N GLU A 189 14.05 17.02 20.16
CA GLU A 189 15.21 17.89 20.29
C GLU A 189 15.48 18.55 18.92
N LEU A 190 15.29 19.87 18.89
CA LEU A 190 15.47 20.73 17.73
C LEU A 190 16.97 20.81 17.40
N ILE A 191 17.46 19.99 16.48
CA ILE A 191 18.81 20.14 15.95
C ILE A 191 18.79 21.32 14.98
N ASP A 192 19.34 22.45 15.44
CA ASP A 192 19.56 23.68 14.67
C ASP A 192 20.77 23.49 13.73
N ILE A 193 20.51 23.13 12.47
CA ILE A 193 21.53 23.02 11.43
C ILE A 193 21.53 24.33 10.63
N ALA A 194 22.43 25.24 10.98
CA ALA A 194 22.68 26.46 10.21
C ALA A 194 23.35 26.15 8.85
N PRO A 195 23.18 27.03 7.84
CA PRO A 195 23.21 26.65 6.43
C PRO A 195 24.57 26.92 5.75
N ALA A 196 24.97 26.05 4.83
CA ALA A 196 25.96 26.36 3.81
C ALA A 196 25.63 25.59 2.53
N VAL A 197 24.78 26.19 1.69
CA VAL A 197 24.64 25.78 0.28
C VAL A 197 25.12 26.95 -0.56
N GLU A 198 26.29 26.77 -1.16
CA GLU A 198 26.79 27.62 -2.23
C GLU A 198 25.84 27.55 -3.42
N ILE A 199 25.31 28.70 -3.80
CA ILE A 199 24.42 28.87 -4.95
C ILE A 199 25.32 28.92 -6.19
N VAL A 200 25.53 27.78 -6.86
CA VAL A 200 26.16 27.77 -8.19
C VAL A 200 25.12 28.16 -9.24
N SER A 201 25.30 29.38 -9.74
CA SER A 201 24.48 30.05 -10.74
C SER A 201 24.60 29.41 -12.13
N THR A 202 23.44 29.15 -12.73
CA THR A 202 23.10 29.29 -14.16
C THR A 202 23.93 28.55 -15.22
N VAL A 203 23.29 27.58 -15.88
CA VAL A 203 23.48 27.35 -17.32
C VAL A 203 22.09 27.34 -18.01
N PRO A 204 21.82 28.21 -18.98
CA PRO A 204 20.59 28.16 -19.76
C PRO A 204 20.68 27.01 -20.77
N VAL A 205 19.87 25.98 -20.60
CA VAL A 205 19.68 24.95 -21.63
C VAL A 205 18.53 25.40 -22.53
N SER A 206 18.90 25.98 -23.67
CA SER A 206 18.00 26.21 -24.79
C SER A 206 17.48 24.88 -25.32
N SER A 207 16.19 24.60 -25.14
CA SER A 207 15.52 23.50 -25.83
C SER A 207 15.13 23.93 -27.25
N PRO A 208 15.54 23.20 -28.30
CA PRO A 208 15.11 23.47 -29.67
C PRO A 208 13.62 23.11 -29.85
N GLY A 209 12.94 23.95 -30.65
CA GLY A 209 11.50 23.99 -30.79
C GLY A 209 10.86 22.69 -31.29
N LEU A 210 9.74 22.35 -30.66
CA LEU A 210 8.74 21.47 -31.23
C LEU A 210 7.74 22.31 -32.00
N SER A 211 7.85 22.19 -33.32
CA SER A 211 6.96 22.73 -34.34
C SER A 211 5.50 22.38 -34.04
N ALA A 212 4.71 23.39 -33.68
CA ALA A 212 3.26 23.31 -33.66
C ALA A 212 2.74 23.28 -35.11
N ALA A 213 2.59 22.07 -35.67
CA ALA A 213 1.81 21.86 -36.87
C ALA A 213 0.32 21.88 -36.49
N ALA A 214 -0.36 22.94 -36.90
CA ALA A 214 -1.82 23.01 -36.87
C ALA A 214 -2.44 21.93 -37.76
N PRO A 215 -3.61 21.41 -37.38
CA PRO A 215 -4.70 21.21 -38.32
C PRO A 215 -5.84 22.11 -37.85
N GLY A 216 -6.27 23.08 -38.65
CA GLY A 216 -7.01 22.74 -39.86
C GLY A 216 -8.48 22.73 -39.49
N ALA A 217 -9.09 23.91 -39.56
CA ALA A 217 -10.51 24.11 -39.42
C ALA A 217 -11.29 23.28 -40.44
N GLY A 218 -12.45 22.77 -40.01
CA GLY A 218 -13.54 22.42 -40.91
C GLY A 218 -13.68 20.92 -41.20
N ALA A 219 -14.69 20.31 -40.58
CA ALA A 219 -15.79 19.68 -41.29
C ALA A 219 -16.73 19.01 -40.27
N PHE A 220 -17.89 19.62 -40.10
CA PHE A 220 -19.07 18.94 -39.60
C PHE A 220 -19.41 17.78 -40.55
N LEU A 221 -19.48 16.56 -40.05
CA LEU A 221 -20.28 15.50 -40.66
C LEU A 221 -21.09 14.78 -39.58
N PRO A 222 -22.43 14.74 -39.69
CA PRO A 222 -23.25 13.85 -38.90
C PRO A 222 -23.33 12.49 -39.61
N ILE A 223 -22.81 11.43 -39.00
CA ILE A 223 -23.11 10.07 -39.46
C ILE A 223 -24.14 9.48 -38.50
N ALA A 224 -25.38 9.48 -38.98
CA ALA A 224 -26.45 8.64 -38.50
C ALA A 224 -26.28 7.20 -39.04
N LEU A 225 -26.74 6.23 -38.25
CA LEU A 225 -27.42 4.98 -38.67
C LEU A 225 -26.72 4.01 -39.64
N LEU A 226 -26.30 2.85 -39.13
CA LEU A 226 -26.52 1.47 -39.65
C LEU A 226 -25.73 0.51 -38.74
N GLY A 227 -26.22 -0.61 -38.19
CA GLY A 227 -27.25 -1.52 -38.68
C GLY A 227 -26.62 -2.72 -39.40
N ALA A 228 -26.77 -3.91 -38.81
CA ALA A 228 -26.66 -5.25 -39.41
C ALA A 228 -25.30 -6.00 -39.47
N ALA A 229 -25.28 -7.10 -38.69
CA ALA A 229 -24.91 -8.48 -39.04
C ALA A 229 -23.91 -8.75 -40.18
N LEU A 230 -22.89 -9.55 -39.88
CA LEU A 230 -22.34 -10.56 -40.80
C LEU A 230 -21.69 -11.71 -40.02
N ALA A 231 -22.32 -12.88 -40.14
CA ALA A 231 -21.74 -14.18 -39.89
C ALA A 231 -20.84 -14.57 -41.08
N GLY A 232 -19.69 -15.19 -40.82
CA GLY A 232 -18.82 -15.73 -41.86
C GLY A 232 -17.49 -16.20 -41.28
N GLY A 233 -17.18 -17.49 -41.44
CA GLY A 233 -16.06 -18.18 -40.82
C GLY A 233 -14.70 -18.04 -41.53
N GLY A 234 -13.75 -18.83 -41.01
CA GLY A 234 -12.33 -18.91 -41.40
C GLY A 234 -11.48 -18.51 -40.20
N GLY A 235 -10.64 -19.34 -39.59
CA GLY A 235 -9.81 -20.41 -40.14
C GLY A 235 -8.34 -19.96 -40.06
N GLY A 236 -7.59 -20.53 -39.13
CA GLY A 236 -6.12 -20.58 -39.18
C GLY A 236 -5.35 -19.58 -38.31
N GLY A 237 -4.35 -20.10 -37.60
CA GLY A 237 -3.24 -19.33 -37.03
C GLY A 237 -3.29 -19.20 -35.52
N GLY A 238 -2.70 -20.17 -34.82
CA GLY A 238 -2.36 -20.03 -33.40
C GLY A 238 -1.31 -18.93 -33.23
N THR A 239 -1.76 -17.70 -33.07
CA THR A 239 -0.95 -16.63 -32.52
C THR A 239 -0.89 -16.83 -31.01
N VAL A 240 0.33 -16.81 -30.47
CA VAL A 240 0.55 -16.72 -29.02
C VAL A 240 -0.23 -15.50 -28.55
N TYR A 241 -1.27 -15.72 -27.74
CA TYR A 241 -2.08 -14.67 -27.15
C TYR A 241 -1.20 -13.91 -26.16
N VAL A 242 -0.49 -12.89 -26.66
CA VAL A 242 0.00 -11.80 -25.83
C VAL A 242 -1.26 -11.00 -25.52
N PRO A 243 -1.79 -11.04 -24.28
CA PRO A 243 -2.98 -10.26 -23.94
C PRO A 243 -2.68 -8.81 -24.28
N GLU A 244 -3.47 -8.28 -25.21
CA GLU A 244 -3.41 -6.89 -25.60
C GLU A 244 -3.45 -6.05 -24.31
N PRO A 245 -2.48 -5.12 -24.10
CA PRO A 245 -2.46 -4.31 -22.91
C PRO A 245 -3.79 -3.59 -22.84
N LYS A 246 -4.62 -3.99 -21.87
CA LYS A 246 -5.91 -3.36 -21.60
C LYS A 246 -5.67 -1.85 -21.64
N PRO A 247 -6.32 -1.08 -22.53
CA PRO A 247 -6.08 0.34 -22.63
C PRO A 247 -6.21 0.93 -21.24
N ALA A 248 -5.20 1.70 -20.83
CA ALA A 248 -5.22 2.36 -19.54
C ALA A 248 -6.58 3.06 -19.41
N PRO A 249 -7.27 2.92 -18.26
CA PRO A 249 -8.54 3.60 -18.08
C PRO A 249 -8.31 5.07 -18.41
N THR A 250 -9.05 5.59 -19.39
CA THR A 250 -8.95 6.99 -19.80
C THR A 250 -9.34 7.81 -18.59
N ILE A 251 -8.36 8.33 -17.87
CA ILE A 251 -8.59 9.27 -16.78
C ILE A 251 -9.13 10.52 -17.49
N PRO A 252 -10.40 10.92 -17.28
CA PRO A 252 -10.90 12.14 -17.88
C PRO A 252 -10.01 13.28 -17.39
N GLU A 253 -9.34 13.93 -18.32
CA GLU A 253 -8.56 15.13 -17.99
C GLU A 253 -9.50 16.13 -17.29
N PRO A 254 -9.01 16.89 -16.28
CA PRO A 254 -9.85 17.77 -15.48
C PRO A 254 -10.64 18.79 -16.33
N THR A 255 -10.17 19.10 -17.53
CA THR A 255 -10.85 19.91 -18.55
C THR A 255 -12.16 19.29 -19.03
N SER A 256 -12.23 17.96 -19.17
CA SER A 256 -13.43 17.25 -19.65
C SER A 256 -14.56 17.27 -18.61
N VAL A 257 -14.23 17.26 -17.32
CA VAL A 257 -15.23 17.37 -16.24
C VAL A 257 -15.81 18.78 -16.17
N ILE A 258 -14.97 19.82 -16.35
CA ILE A 258 -15.42 21.22 -16.38
C ILE A 258 -16.38 21.46 -17.56
N ALA A 259 -16.10 20.88 -18.73
CA ALA A 259 -16.99 20.98 -19.89
C ALA A 259 -18.38 20.33 -19.66
N LEU A 260 -18.43 19.21 -18.92
CA LEU A 260 -19.70 18.53 -18.61
C LEU A 260 -20.53 19.30 -17.58
N VAL A 261 -19.90 19.95 -16.59
CA VAL A 261 -20.60 20.80 -15.60
C VAL A 261 -21.13 22.10 -16.23
N LEU A 262 -20.37 22.70 -17.15
CA LEU A 262 -20.81 23.92 -17.86
C LEU A 262 -21.99 23.65 -18.81
N SER A 263 -22.02 22.49 -19.48
CA SER A 263 -23.12 22.14 -20.40
C SER A 263 -24.45 21.88 -19.68
N ALA A 264 -24.44 21.30 -18.48
CA ALA A 264 -25.65 21.12 -17.68
C ALA A 264 -26.28 22.46 -17.22
N SER A 265 -25.44 23.48 -17.01
CA SER A 265 -25.88 24.81 -16.54
C SER A 265 -26.61 25.63 -17.62
N ALA A 266 -26.30 25.39 -18.90
CA ALA A 266 -26.88 26.14 -20.02
C ALA A 266 -28.34 25.74 -20.33
N VAL A 267 -28.77 24.52 -19.98
CA VAL A 267 -30.13 24.02 -20.29
C VAL A 267 -31.18 24.58 -19.32
N GLY A 268 -30.80 24.98 -18.11
CA GLY A 268 -31.73 25.50 -17.09
C GLY A 268 -32.27 26.90 -17.37
N PHE A 269 -31.47 27.80 -17.97
CA PHE A 269 -31.86 29.21 -18.15
C PHE A 269 -32.74 29.47 -19.39
N GLY A 270 -32.82 28.53 -20.34
CA GLY A 270 -33.62 28.68 -21.55
C GLY A 270 -35.14 28.63 -21.34
N ARG A 271 -35.61 28.03 -20.24
CA ARG A 271 -37.05 27.76 -20.04
C ARG A 271 -37.83 28.87 -19.35
N ILE A 272 -37.17 29.87 -18.76
CA ILE A 272 -37.82 30.92 -17.95
C ILE A 272 -38.23 32.15 -18.79
N ARG A 273 -37.76 32.31 -20.03
CA ARG A 273 -38.01 33.52 -20.84
C ARG A 273 -39.27 33.54 -21.71
N ARG A 274 -40.15 32.53 -21.67
CA ARG A 274 -41.38 32.47 -22.51
C ARG A 274 -42.70 32.60 -21.72
N ARG A 275 -42.79 33.58 -20.81
CA ARG A 275 -44.08 34.05 -20.27
C ARG A 275 -44.07 35.57 -20.16
N LYS A 276 -44.39 36.24 -21.26
CA LYS A 276 -45.02 37.55 -21.32
C LYS A 276 -46.00 37.53 -22.48
#